data_AF-A0A9E1ZP29-F1
#
_entry.id   AF-A0A9E1ZP29-F1
#
_cell.length_a   1.000
_cell.length_b   1.000
_cell.length_c   1.000
_cell.angle_alpha   90.00
_cell.angle_beta   90.00
_cell.angle_gamma   90.00
#
_symmetry.space_group_name_H-M   'P 1'
#
loop_
_entity.id
_entity.type
_entity.pdbx_description
1 polymer ?
#
loop_
_entity_poly.entity_id
_entity_poly.type
_entity_poly.pdbx_seq_one_letter_code
_entity_poly.pdbx_strand_id
1 'polypeptide(L)'
;MKNLTEWIGKLLFWAMATALIVYAASRTLDFVNTTLSADDQIIGYLALFATTGGAIAWLAVFLHNSKGLAQKGIALIMIVIDVLGEISLFTIDTLMRSGQNGLTATLTPEEIRATVMGMSLLIGVNIIATFAYHVMDTDNMAAMEDHLSDWQIDLAIQKAKREKATSIANEIAQREADFYAIAQKTKDRSDKSLPDRTIADAFGSLFRKNDRHEEMQLVAAETVDMPELKKVKRGEQKNISSQKTS
;
A
#
# COMPACT_ATOMS: atom_id res chain seq x y z
N MET A 1 -17.34 7.71 44.02
CA MET A 1 -16.65 8.90 43.47
C MET A 1 -15.83 8.58 42.22
N LYS A 2 -14.98 7.53 42.20
CA LYS A 2 -14.18 7.13 41.02
C LYS A 2 -14.99 6.92 39.73
N ASN A 3 -16.08 6.16 39.80
CA ASN A 3 -16.92 5.88 38.62
C ASN A 3 -17.61 7.15 38.06
N LEU A 4 -17.89 8.14 38.91
CA LEU A 4 -18.48 9.41 38.49
C LEU A 4 -17.44 10.28 37.78
N THR A 5 -16.22 10.37 38.30
CA THR A 5 -15.14 11.14 37.67
C THR A 5 -14.70 10.54 36.34
N GLU A 6 -14.64 9.20 36.23
CA GLU A 6 -14.36 8.51 34.97
C GLU A 6 -15.45 8.77 33.92
N TRP A 7 -16.72 8.72 34.34
CA TRP A 7 -17.85 9.01 33.45
C TRP A 7 -17.85 10.46 32.97
N ILE A 8 -17.63 11.42 33.88
CA ILE A 8 -17.51 12.85 33.53
C ILE A 8 -16.35 13.06 32.56
N GLY A 9 -15.20 12.41 32.80
CA GLY A 9 -14.04 12.49 31.91
C GLY A 9 -14.37 12.01 30.48
N LYS A 10 -15.03 10.85 30.35
CA LYS A 10 -15.46 10.32 29.05
C LYS A 10 -16.46 11.25 28.35
N LEU A 11 -17.42 11.80 29.10
CA LEU A 11 -18.41 12.73 28.56
C LEU A 11 -17.76 14.02 28.05
N LEU A 12 -16.87 14.63 28.84
CA LEU A 12 -16.17 15.85 28.46
C LEU A 12 -15.27 15.62 27.24
N PHE A 13 -14.58 14.49 27.19
CA PHE A 13 -13.77 14.11 26.04
C PHE A 13 -14.62 13.98 24.77
N TRP A 14 -15.73 13.24 24.82
CA TRP A 14 -16.63 13.10 23.68
C TRP A 14 -17.28 14.41 23.25
N ALA A 15 -17.69 15.25 24.20
CA ALA A 15 -18.26 16.56 23.92
C ALA A 15 -17.24 17.47 23.23
N MET A 16 -16.01 17.54 23.75
CA MET A 16 -14.91 18.31 23.17
C MET A 16 -14.54 17.80 21.78
N ALA A 17 -14.32 16.49 21.63
CA ALA A 17 -14.01 15.85 20.35
C ALA A 17 -15.06 16.16 19.28
N THR A 18 -16.33 15.96 19.62
CA THR A 18 -17.44 16.24 18.71
C THR A 18 -17.52 17.71 18.34
N ALA A 19 -17.40 18.61 19.33
CA ALA A 19 -17.45 20.05 19.08
C ALA A 19 -16.32 20.52 18.16
N LEU A 20 -15.09 20.05 18.36
CA LEU A 20 -13.94 20.43 17.54
C LEU A 20 -14.04 19.88 16.12
N ILE A 21 -14.45 18.61 15.97
CA ILE A 21 -14.61 17.98 14.66
C ILE A 21 -15.74 18.65 13.88
N VAL A 22 -16.90 18.90 14.51
CA VAL A 22 -18.03 19.60 13.86
C VAL A 22 -17.64 21.03 13.50
N TYR A 23 -16.91 21.72 14.37
CA TYR A 23 -16.40 23.06 14.07
C TYR A 23 -15.47 23.05 12.85
N ALA A 24 -14.46 22.18 12.81
CA ALA A 24 -13.55 22.08 11.67
C ALA A 24 -14.31 21.73 10.38
N ALA A 25 -15.16 20.68 10.43
CA ALA A 25 -16.01 20.27 9.32
C ALA A 25 -16.87 21.43 8.77
N SER A 26 -17.48 22.22 9.65
CA SER A 26 -18.31 23.35 9.24
C SER A 26 -17.48 24.41 8.50
N ARG A 27 -16.26 24.70 8.97
CA ARG A 27 -15.34 25.65 8.35
C ARG A 27 -14.84 25.17 6.99
N THR A 28 -14.51 23.90 6.88
CA THR A 28 -14.10 23.29 5.62
C THR A 28 -15.22 23.30 4.58
N LEU A 29 -16.44 22.90 4.97
CA LEU A 29 -17.60 22.92 4.07
C LEU A 29 -17.90 24.34 3.58
N ASP A 30 -17.89 25.30 4.49
CA ASP A 30 -18.07 26.71 4.20
C ASP A 30 -17.03 27.24 3.21
N PHE A 31 -15.75 26.92 3.42
CA PHE A 31 -14.67 27.36 2.53
C PHE A 31 -14.81 26.80 1.11
N VAL A 32 -15.08 25.50 0.99
CA VAL A 32 -15.19 24.89 -0.33
C VAL A 32 -16.43 25.43 -1.05
N ASN A 33 -17.56 25.58 -0.35
CA ASN A 33 -18.79 26.13 -0.95
C ASN A 33 -18.68 27.61 -1.32
N THR A 34 -17.86 28.40 -0.62
CA THR A 34 -17.63 29.82 -0.97
C THR A 34 -16.61 29.99 -2.11
N THR A 35 -15.77 28.98 -2.36
CA THR A 35 -14.77 28.99 -3.44
C THR A 35 -15.35 28.48 -4.76
N LEU A 36 -16.46 27.73 -4.71
CA LEU A 36 -17.08 27.09 -5.86
C LEU A 36 -18.38 27.79 -6.30
N SER A 37 -18.82 27.48 -7.52
CA SER A 37 -20.12 27.92 -8.02
C SER A 37 -21.27 27.21 -7.28
N ALA A 38 -22.46 27.79 -7.30
CA ALA A 38 -23.64 27.19 -6.64
C ALA A 38 -24.00 25.79 -7.22
N ASP A 39 -23.66 25.54 -8.48
CA ASP A 39 -23.91 24.26 -9.15
C ASP A 39 -22.91 23.17 -8.75
N ASP A 40 -21.77 23.55 -8.14
CA ASP A 40 -20.66 22.66 -7.80
C ASP A 40 -20.57 22.32 -6.30
N GLN A 41 -21.60 22.64 -5.51
CA GLN A 41 -21.62 22.40 -4.05
C GLN A 41 -21.39 20.94 -3.65
N ILE A 42 -21.68 19.99 -4.55
CA ILE A 42 -21.38 18.56 -4.33
C ILE A 42 -19.89 18.32 -4.05
N ILE A 43 -19.00 19.11 -4.64
CA ILE A 43 -17.56 19.03 -4.41
C ILE A 43 -17.23 19.40 -2.97
N GLY A 44 -17.95 20.34 -2.35
CA GLY A 44 -17.81 20.68 -0.93
C GLY A 44 -18.08 19.51 0.00
N TYR A 45 -19.16 18.77 -0.26
CA TYR A 45 -19.48 17.56 0.50
C TYR A 45 -18.47 16.44 0.24
N LEU A 46 -17.96 16.30 -0.99
CA LEU A 46 -16.91 15.33 -1.30
C LEU A 46 -15.59 15.68 -0.62
N ALA A 47 -15.22 16.96 -0.55
CA ALA A 47 -14.05 17.42 0.18
C ALA A 47 -14.19 17.11 1.68
N LEU A 48 -15.35 17.41 2.26
CA LEU A 48 -15.64 17.08 3.67
C LEU A 48 -15.60 15.58 3.93
N PHE A 49 -16.12 14.78 3.00
CA PHE A 49 -16.05 13.32 3.08
C PHE A 49 -14.63 12.81 2.92
N ALA A 50 -13.78 13.45 2.10
CA ALA A 50 -12.39 13.07 1.93
C ALA A 50 -11.52 13.47 3.13
N THR A 51 -11.87 14.55 3.85
CA THR A 51 -11.15 14.99 5.05
C THR A 51 -11.79 14.43 6.31
N THR A 52 -12.69 15.16 6.97
CA THR A 52 -13.28 14.75 8.25
C THR A 52 -13.98 13.38 8.18
N GLY A 53 -14.79 13.16 7.13
CA GLY A 53 -15.45 11.86 6.93
C GLY A 53 -14.44 10.74 6.72
N GLY A 54 -13.38 11.02 5.97
CA GLY A 54 -12.29 10.11 5.65
C GLY A 54 -11.52 9.72 6.89
N ALA A 55 -11.11 10.69 7.71
CA ALA A 55 -10.41 10.45 8.96
C ALA A 55 -11.21 9.54 9.90
N ILE A 56 -12.53 9.77 10.02
CA ILE A 56 -13.43 8.93 10.82
C ILE A 56 -13.55 7.51 10.21
N ALA A 57 -13.72 7.41 8.89
CA ALA A 57 -13.83 6.14 8.19
C ALA A 57 -12.54 5.32 8.31
N TRP A 58 -11.37 5.93 8.13
CA TRP A 58 -10.07 5.28 8.28
C TRP A 58 -9.78 4.92 9.73
N LEU A 59 -10.21 5.72 10.70
CA LEU A 59 -10.18 5.33 12.11
C LEU A 59 -11.01 4.08 12.35
N ALA A 60 -12.24 4.01 11.82
CA ALA A 60 -13.08 2.81 11.94
C ALA A 60 -12.43 1.59 11.26
N VAL A 61 -11.80 1.78 10.09
CA VAL A 61 -11.04 0.72 9.42
C VAL A 61 -9.84 0.28 10.27
N PHE A 62 -9.10 1.22 10.84
CA PHE A 62 -7.97 0.94 11.72
C PHE A 62 -8.39 0.11 12.93
N LEU A 63 -9.52 0.46 13.56
CA LEU A 63 -10.03 -0.17 14.76
C LEU A 63 -10.69 -1.53 14.49
N HIS A 64 -11.44 -1.68 13.40
CA HIS A 64 -12.37 -2.81 13.26
C HIS A 64 -12.19 -3.67 12.01
N ASN A 65 -11.60 -3.16 10.93
CA ASN A 65 -11.58 -3.87 9.63
C ASN A 65 -10.19 -4.22 9.11
N SER A 66 -9.14 -3.54 9.58
CA SER A 66 -7.78 -3.75 9.12
C SER A 66 -7.19 -5.04 9.69
N LYS A 67 -6.65 -5.87 8.78
CA LYS A 67 -5.98 -7.14 9.11
C LYS A 67 -4.49 -7.03 8.85
N GLY A 68 -3.70 -7.34 9.88
CA GLY A 68 -2.24 -7.32 9.81
C GLY A 68 -1.65 -5.92 9.73
N LEU A 69 -0.32 -5.88 9.80
CA LEU A 69 0.44 -4.64 9.98
C LEU A 69 0.30 -3.66 8.80
N ALA A 70 0.29 -4.17 7.56
CA ALA A 70 0.25 -3.32 6.38
C ALA A 70 -1.07 -2.52 6.26
N GLN A 71 -2.22 -3.17 6.49
CA GLN A 71 -3.52 -2.49 6.43
C GLN A 71 -3.68 -1.48 7.56
N LYS A 72 -3.22 -1.82 8.77
CA LYS A 72 -3.20 -0.89 9.90
C LYS A 72 -2.29 0.32 9.64
N GLY A 73 -1.13 0.10 9.03
CA GLY A 73 -0.21 1.17 8.62
C GLY A 73 -0.83 2.11 7.59
N ILE A 74 -1.50 1.58 6.56
CA ILE A 74 -2.21 2.39 5.56
C ILE A 74 -3.32 3.21 6.21
N ALA A 75 -4.16 2.58 7.04
CA ALA A 75 -5.25 3.29 7.72
C ALA A 75 -4.72 4.43 8.59
N LEU A 76 -3.63 4.21 9.33
CA LEU A 76 -3.00 5.25 10.14
C LEU A 76 -2.48 6.43 9.29
N ILE A 77 -1.81 6.14 8.17
CA ILE A 77 -1.32 7.18 7.24
C ILE A 77 -2.49 7.99 6.69
N MET A 78 -3.58 7.33 6.30
CA MET A 78 -4.75 8.02 5.77
C MET A 78 -5.44 8.91 6.81
N ILE A 79 -5.57 8.46 8.07
CA ILE A 79 -6.06 9.32 9.17
C ILE A 79 -5.21 10.60 9.27
N VAL A 80 -3.87 10.47 9.21
CA VAL A 80 -2.95 11.61 9.29
C VAL A 80 -3.15 12.56 8.11
N ILE A 81 -3.21 12.03 6.88
CA ILE A 81 -3.42 12.84 5.67
C ILE A 81 -4.74 13.60 5.74
N ASP A 82 -5.82 12.92 6.10
CA ASP A 82 -7.16 13.49 6.13
C ASP A 82 -7.30 14.57 7.21
N VAL A 83 -6.72 14.35 8.40
CA VAL A 83 -6.68 15.34 9.47
C VAL A 83 -5.81 16.55 9.09
N LEU A 84 -4.66 16.36 8.43
CA LEU A 84 -3.84 17.47 7.95
C LEU A 84 -4.53 18.26 6.83
N GLY A 85 -5.27 17.57 5.96
CA GLY A 85 -6.11 18.18 4.93
C GLY A 85 -7.18 19.06 5.56
N GLU A 86 -7.91 18.52 6.54
CA GLU A 86 -8.90 19.26 7.33
C GLU A 86 -8.30 20.50 7.99
N ILE A 87 -7.13 20.34 8.65
CA ILE A 87 -6.43 21.44 9.30
C ILE A 87 -6.09 22.55 8.32
N SER A 88 -5.60 22.17 7.15
CA SER A 88 -5.24 23.13 6.10
C SER A 88 -6.46 23.90 5.60
N LEU A 89 -7.57 23.21 5.29
CA LEU A 89 -8.78 23.82 4.76
C LEU A 89 -9.42 24.79 5.76
N PHE A 90 -9.61 24.38 7.02
CA PHE A 90 -10.21 25.27 8.01
C PHE A 90 -9.29 26.45 8.35
N THR A 91 -7.96 26.27 8.33
CA THR A 91 -7.00 27.37 8.57
C THR A 91 -7.13 28.43 7.49
N ILE A 92 -7.23 28.01 6.23
CA ILE A 92 -7.41 28.91 5.09
C ILE A 92 -8.75 29.64 5.20
N ASP A 93 -9.86 28.95 5.51
CA ASP A 93 -11.17 29.58 5.75
C ASP A 93 -11.07 30.68 6.82
N THR A 94 -10.43 30.33 7.94
CA THR A 94 -10.31 31.25 9.09
C THR A 94 -9.50 32.47 8.71
N LEU A 95 -8.39 32.31 7.99
CA LEU A 95 -7.58 33.43 7.48
C LEU A 95 -8.39 34.33 6.55
N MET A 96 -9.12 33.75 5.59
CA MET A 96 -9.94 34.50 4.64
C MET A 96 -11.02 35.31 5.34
N ARG A 97 -11.74 34.70 6.29
CA ARG A 97 -12.80 35.37 7.05
C ARG A 97 -12.28 36.41 8.02
N SER A 98 -11.13 36.19 8.64
CA SER A 98 -10.48 37.22 9.47
C SER A 98 -10.13 38.46 8.64
N GLY A 99 -9.73 38.28 7.37
CA GLY A 99 -9.54 39.37 6.42
C GLY A 99 -10.83 40.13 6.09
N GLN A 100 -11.94 39.40 5.89
CA GLN A 100 -13.24 39.98 5.51
C GLN A 100 -13.98 40.66 6.68
N ASN A 101 -13.85 40.13 7.90
CA ASN A 101 -14.57 40.62 9.08
C ASN A 101 -13.93 41.86 9.74
N GLY A 102 -12.95 42.49 9.09
CA GLY A 102 -12.36 43.75 9.56
C GLY A 102 -11.42 43.63 10.75
N LEU A 103 -10.94 42.43 11.12
CA LEU A 103 -9.80 42.31 12.06
C LEU A 103 -8.54 43.04 11.53
N THR A 104 -8.48 43.26 10.22
CA THR A 104 -7.50 44.09 9.51
C THR A 104 -7.53 45.56 9.89
N ALA A 105 -8.57 46.04 10.58
CA ALA A 105 -8.68 47.42 11.04
C ALA A 105 -7.97 47.66 12.39
N THR A 106 -7.70 46.61 13.17
CA THR A 106 -7.11 46.71 14.51
C THR A 106 -5.78 45.98 14.66
N LEU A 107 -5.54 44.94 13.86
CA LEU A 107 -4.32 44.15 13.85
C LEU A 107 -3.60 44.29 12.51
N THR A 108 -2.27 44.25 12.55
CA THR A 108 -1.45 44.14 11.34
C THR A 108 -1.68 42.79 10.64
N PRO A 109 -1.45 42.69 9.31
CA PRO A 109 -1.60 41.43 8.59
C PRO A 109 -0.79 40.28 9.19
N GLU A 110 0.42 40.56 9.69
CA GLU A 110 1.29 39.60 10.36
C GLU A 110 0.67 39.09 11.67
N GLU A 111 0.10 39.97 12.49
CA GLU A 111 -0.57 39.60 13.74
C GLU A 111 -1.83 38.76 13.51
N ILE A 112 -2.61 39.07 12.47
CA ILE A 112 -3.76 38.26 12.07
C ILE A 112 -3.30 36.87 11.67
N ARG A 113 -2.28 36.80 10.79
CA ARG A 113 -1.73 35.51 10.34
C ARG A 113 -1.20 34.69 11.51
N ALA A 114 -0.43 35.30 12.41
CA ALA A 114 0.10 34.63 13.59
C ALA A 114 -1.01 34.14 14.52
N THR A 115 -2.03 34.96 14.77
CA THR A 115 -3.17 34.61 15.62
C THR A 115 -3.97 33.46 15.03
N VAL A 116 -4.30 33.52 13.74
CA VAL A 116 -5.06 32.45 13.08
C VAL A 116 -4.23 31.17 12.99
N MET A 117 -2.93 31.25 12.65
CA MET A 117 -2.06 30.06 12.65
C MET A 117 -1.94 29.46 14.05
N GLY A 118 -1.81 30.28 15.10
CA GLY A 118 -1.74 29.82 16.48
C GLY A 118 -3.03 29.13 16.95
N MET A 119 -4.19 29.73 16.69
CA MET A 119 -5.49 29.11 17.01
C MET A 119 -5.72 27.85 16.18
N SER A 120 -5.36 27.86 14.90
CA SER A 120 -5.53 26.70 14.02
C SER A 120 -4.61 25.55 14.43
N LEU A 121 -3.37 25.85 14.82
CA LEU A 121 -2.47 24.85 15.38
C LEU A 121 -3.07 24.26 16.68
N LEU A 122 -3.58 25.09 17.58
CA LEU A 122 -4.18 24.63 18.83
C LEU A 122 -5.38 23.69 18.57
N ILE A 123 -6.31 24.09 17.70
CA ILE A 123 -7.48 23.29 17.33
C ILE A 123 -7.03 22.00 16.63
N GLY A 124 -6.13 22.12 15.65
CA GLY A 124 -5.61 20.99 14.88
C GLY A 124 -4.90 19.96 15.76
N VAL A 125 -4.07 20.39 16.71
CA VAL A 125 -3.42 19.50 17.68
C VAL A 125 -4.44 18.78 18.56
N ASN A 126 -5.51 19.45 19.00
CA ASN A 126 -6.57 18.80 19.79
C ASN A 126 -7.34 17.74 18.97
N ILE A 127 -7.59 18.02 17.69
CA ILE A 127 -8.19 17.04 16.78
C ILE A 127 -7.26 15.85 16.61
N ILE A 128 -5.98 16.08 16.29
CA ILE A 128 -4.97 15.01 16.19
C ILE A 128 -4.92 14.18 17.48
N ALA A 129 -4.91 14.84 18.65
CA ALA A 129 -4.90 14.18 19.94
C ALA A 129 -6.16 13.31 20.16
N THR A 130 -7.32 13.74 19.66
CA THR A 130 -8.56 12.95 19.71
C THR A 130 -8.43 11.64 18.92
N PHE A 131 -7.87 11.70 17.71
CA PHE A 131 -7.62 10.49 16.91
C PHE A 131 -6.54 9.61 17.53
N ALA A 132 -5.42 10.22 17.97
CA ALA A 132 -4.32 9.52 18.61
C ALA A 132 -4.77 8.81 19.89
N TYR A 133 -5.63 9.42 20.70
CA TYR A 133 -6.19 8.82 21.92
C TYR A 133 -6.90 7.50 21.64
N HIS A 134 -7.69 7.42 20.56
CA HIS A 134 -8.37 6.18 20.18
C HIS A 134 -7.39 5.15 19.59
N VAL A 135 -6.43 5.59 18.78
CA VAL A 135 -5.40 4.71 18.19
C VAL A 135 -4.50 4.09 19.26
N MET A 136 -4.13 4.86 20.28
CA MET A 136 -3.22 4.48 21.37
C MET A 136 -3.92 3.85 22.58
N ASP A 137 -5.22 3.55 22.46
CA ASP A 137 -5.92 2.82 23.51
C ASP A 137 -5.28 1.44 23.72
N THR A 138 -5.24 0.97 24.97
CA THR A 138 -4.46 -0.22 25.36
C THR A 138 -4.85 -1.46 24.58
N ASP A 139 -6.14 -1.64 24.31
CA ASP A 139 -6.65 -2.78 23.56
C ASP A 139 -6.19 -2.74 22.10
N ASN A 140 -6.13 -1.54 21.51
CA ASN A 140 -5.68 -1.35 20.13
C ASN A 140 -4.17 -1.51 19.99
N MET A 141 -3.40 -1.07 21.00
CA MET A 141 -1.96 -1.27 21.04
C MET A 141 -1.60 -2.74 21.21
N ALA A 142 -2.31 -3.47 22.08
CA ALA A 142 -2.14 -4.91 22.23
C ALA A 142 -2.41 -5.65 20.91
N ALA A 143 -3.53 -5.33 20.24
CA ALA A 143 -3.84 -5.92 18.94
C ALA A 143 -2.79 -5.59 17.86
N MET A 144 -2.15 -4.41 17.93
CA MET A 144 -1.04 -4.05 17.04
C MET A 144 0.21 -4.88 17.34
N GLU A 145 0.55 -5.07 18.61
CA GLU A 145 1.69 -5.86 19.05
C GLU A 145 1.57 -7.33 18.63
N ASP A 146 0.36 -7.91 18.72
CA ASP A 146 0.07 -9.25 18.24
C ASP A 146 0.34 -9.36 16.73
N HIS A 147 -0.17 -8.42 15.93
CA HIS A 147 0.08 -8.40 14.49
C HIS A 147 1.55 -8.18 14.12
N LEU A 148 2.30 -7.41 14.92
CA LEU A 148 3.74 -7.23 14.74
C LEU A 148 4.49 -8.53 15.00
N SER A 149 4.14 -9.23 16.08
CA SER A 149 4.74 -10.50 16.47
C SER A 149 4.48 -11.59 15.43
N ASP A 150 3.22 -11.73 15.01
CA ASP A 150 2.81 -12.68 13.96
C ASP A 150 3.56 -12.42 12.65
N TRP A 151 3.67 -11.14 12.25
CA TRP A 151 4.38 -10.77 11.03
C TRP A 151 5.86 -11.13 11.09
N GLN A 152 6.53 -10.93 12.24
CA GLN A 152 7.93 -11.32 12.42
C GLN A 152 8.12 -12.85 12.35
N ILE A 153 7.21 -13.61 12.98
CA ILE A 153 7.22 -15.07 12.94
C ILE A 153 7.06 -15.57 11.50
N ASP A 154 6.06 -15.05 10.79
CA ASP A 154 5.81 -15.42 9.39
C ASP A 154 7.00 -15.08 8.49
N LEU A 155 7.65 -13.94 8.71
CA LEU A 155 8.84 -13.55 7.97
C LEU A 155 10.00 -14.52 8.21
N ALA A 156 10.22 -14.93 9.46
CA ALA A 156 11.24 -15.91 9.81
C ALA A 156 10.95 -17.29 9.21
N ILE A 157 9.69 -17.75 9.26
CA ILE A 157 9.26 -19.01 8.65
C ILE A 157 9.47 -18.97 7.14
N GLN A 158 9.07 -17.89 6.47
CA GLN A 158 9.27 -17.75 5.02
C GLN A 158 10.76 -17.74 4.66
N LYS A 159 11.60 -17.08 5.44
CA LYS A 159 13.05 -17.09 5.24
C LYS A 159 13.62 -18.50 5.38
N ALA A 160 13.28 -19.23 6.44
CA ALA A 160 13.72 -20.62 6.63
C ALA A 160 13.23 -21.55 5.52
N LYS A 161 11.98 -21.40 5.06
CA LYS A 161 11.43 -22.14 3.91
C LYS A 161 12.22 -21.89 2.63
N ARG A 162 12.59 -20.62 2.35
CA ARG A 162 13.41 -20.26 1.18
C ARG A 162 14.81 -20.86 1.26
N GLU A 163 15.47 -20.76 2.41
CA GLU A 163 16.80 -21.34 2.62
C GLU A 163 16.80 -22.85 2.40
N LYS A 164 15.82 -23.56 2.98
CA LYS A 164 15.66 -25.00 2.80
C LYS A 164 15.29 -25.40 1.37
N ALA A 165 14.45 -24.60 0.69
CA ALA A 165 14.13 -24.84 -0.71
C ALA A 165 15.37 -24.71 -1.59
N THR A 166 16.21 -23.69 -1.36
CA THR A 166 17.48 -23.51 -2.06
C THR A 166 18.45 -24.66 -1.79
N SER A 167 18.57 -25.14 -0.55
CA SER A 167 19.46 -26.26 -0.24
C SER A 167 19.02 -27.55 -0.94
N ILE A 168 17.71 -27.85 -0.94
CA ILE A 168 17.14 -29.01 -1.64
C ILE A 168 17.37 -28.88 -3.15
N ALA A 169 17.16 -27.70 -3.72
CA ALA A 169 17.40 -27.45 -5.15
C ALA A 169 18.86 -27.69 -5.52
N ASN A 170 19.81 -27.23 -4.70
CA ASN A 170 21.24 -27.47 -4.91
C ASN A 170 21.61 -28.96 -4.82
N GLU A 171 21.05 -29.69 -3.84
CA GLU A 171 21.27 -31.13 -3.70
C GLU A 171 20.77 -31.91 -4.93
N ILE A 172 19.56 -31.58 -5.41
CA ILE A 172 18.99 -32.19 -6.62
C ILE A 172 19.85 -31.86 -7.84
N ALA A 173 20.27 -30.60 -7.99
CA ALA A 173 21.11 -30.16 -9.10
C ALA A 173 22.46 -30.88 -9.14
N GLN A 174 23.12 -31.04 -7.98
CA GLN A 174 24.38 -31.80 -7.87
C GLN A 174 24.18 -33.27 -8.23
N ARG A 175 23.13 -33.90 -7.70
CA ARG A 175 22.81 -35.31 -8.00
C ARG A 175 22.61 -35.54 -9.50
N GLU A 176 21.85 -34.67 -10.16
CA GLU A 176 21.60 -34.76 -11.60
C GLU A 176 22.88 -34.52 -12.42
N ALA A 177 23.70 -33.55 -12.01
CA ALA A 177 24.99 -33.29 -12.64
C ALA A 177 25.94 -34.49 -12.53
N ASP A 178 25.98 -35.18 -11.39
CA ASP A 178 26.76 -36.40 -11.18
C ASP A 178 26.26 -37.54 -12.07
N PHE A 179 24.94 -37.75 -12.15
CA PHE A 179 24.35 -38.75 -13.06
C PHE A 179 24.70 -38.45 -14.52
N TYR A 180 24.61 -37.20 -14.95
CA TYR A 180 24.98 -36.77 -16.29
C TYR A 180 26.48 -37.00 -16.56
N ALA A 181 27.36 -36.67 -15.61
CA ALA A 181 28.79 -36.89 -15.73
C ALA A 181 29.14 -38.39 -15.85
N ILE A 182 28.46 -39.26 -15.10
CA ILE A 182 28.62 -40.71 -15.19
C ILE A 182 28.12 -41.23 -16.55
N ALA A 183 26.96 -40.75 -17.01
CA ALA A 183 26.41 -41.13 -18.31
C ALA A 183 27.33 -40.73 -19.46
N GLN A 184 27.92 -39.53 -19.42
CA GLN A 184 28.91 -39.07 -20.40
C GLN A 184 30.19 -39.92 -20.37
N LYS A 185 30.77 -40.15 -19.18
CA LYS A 185 31.95 -41.04 -19.05
C LYS A 185 31.70 -42.46 -19.57
N THR A 186 30.47 -42.96 -19.44
CA THR A 186 30.09 -44.29 -19.94
C THR A 186 29.98 -44.30 -21.46
N LYS A 187 29.42 -43.24 -22.06
CA LYS A 187 29.41 -43.06 -23.52
C LYS A 187 30.84 -43.01 -24.08
N ASP A 188 31.71 -42.19 -23.49
CA ASP A 188 33.13 -42.09 -23.90
C ASP A 188 33.87 -43.43 -23.79
N ARG A 189 33.58 -44.25 -22.76
CA ARG A 189 34.19 -45.58 -22.61
C ARG A 189 33.63 -46.63 -23.56
N SER A 190 32.36 -46.49 -23.97
CA SER A 190 31.71 -47.41 -24.90
C SER A 190 32.14 -47.17 -26.35
N ASP A 191 32.60 -45.95 -26.65
CA ASP A 191 33.14 -45.60 -27.96
C ASP A 191 34.65 -45.91 -28.06
N LYS A 192 34.99 -47.20 -27.97
CA LYS A 192 36.35 -47.71 -28.25
C LYS A 192 36.71 -47.72 -29.75
N SER A 193 36.00 -46.94 -30.57
CA SER A 193 36.21 -46.89 -32.03
C SER A 193 36.89 -45.61 -32.53
N LEU A 194 37.12 -44.63 -31.65
CA LEU A 194 37.82 -43.41 -32.03
C LEU A 194 39.33 -43.56 -31.78
N PRO A 195 40.18 -43.30 -32.79
CA PRO A 195 41.63 -43.42 -32.66
C PRO A 195 42.14 -42.44 -31.60
N ASP A 196 43.20 -42.83 -30.87
CA ASP A 196 43.93 -41.96 -29.94
C ASP A 196 44.25 -40.62 -30.60
N ARG A 197 43.43 -39.60 -30.34
CA ARG A 197 43.81 -38.22 -30.65
C ARG A 197 44.86 -37.82 -29.64
N THR A 198 46.09 -38.05 -30.05
CA THR A 198 47.30 -37.63 -29.35
C THR A 198 47.20 -36.13 -29.05
N ILE A 199 47.70 -35.68 -27.89
CA ILE A 199 47.69 -34.28 -27.42
C ILE A 199 48.17 -33.27 -28.50
N ALA A 200 48.97 -33.73 -29.47
CA ALA A 200 49.39 -32.99 -30.66
C ALA A 200 48.22 -32.47 -31.53
N ASP A 201 47.14 -33.24 -31.71
CA ASP A 201 46.00 -32.84 -32.57
C ASP A 201 45.12 -31.76 -31.91
N ALA A 202 44.96 -31.84 -30.58
CA ALA A 202 44.23 -30.82 -29.82
C ALA A 202 45.01 -29.49 -29.80
N PHE A 203 46.33 -29.52 -29.62
CA PHE A 203 47.18 -28.34 -29.68
C PHE A 203 47.26 -27.73 -31.10
N GLY A 204 47.24 -28.54 -32.16
CA GLY A 204 47.25 -28.06 -33.54
C GLY A 204 46.03 -27.20 -33.91
N SER A 205 44.86 -27.48 -33.33
CA SER A 205 43.64 -26.69 -33.57
C SER A 205 43.63 -25.33 -32.86
N LEU A 206 44.38 -25.17 -31.77
CA LEU A 206 44.51 -23.90 -31.02
C LEU A 206 45.42 -22.88 -31.72
N PHE A 207 46.36 -23.35 -32.56
CA PHE A 207 47.31 -22.50 -33.29
C PHE A 207 46.94 -22.26 -34.76
N ARG A 208 45.79 -22.76 -35.21
CA ARG A 208 45.29 -22.49 -36.56
C ARG A 208 44.65 -21.09 -36.60
N LYS A 209 45.47 -20.11 -36.96
CA LYS A 209 45.12 -18.70 -37.18
C LYS A 209 43.87 -18.59 -38.06
N ASN A 210 42.80 -18.05 -37.48
CA ASN A 210 41.50 -17.87 -38.12
C ASN A 210 41.52 -16.64 -39.04
N ASP A 211 42.03 -16.81 -40.26
CA ASP A 211 41.84 -15.82 -41.34
C ASP A 211 40.64 -16.26 -42.20
N ARG A 212 39.44 -15.89 -41.75
CA ARG A 212 38.30 -15.69 -42.65
C ARG A 212 37.26 -14.81 -41.96
N HIS A 213 37.18 -13.57 -42.44
CA HIS A 213 36.01 -12.72 -42.31
C HIS A 213 34.79 -13.47 -42.86
N GLU A 214 33.84 -13.80 -41.99
CA GLU A 214 32.47 -14.07 -42.41
C GLU A 214 31.57 -12.98 -41.83
N GLU A 215 30.91 -12.30 -42.76
CA GLU A 215 29.91 -11.27 -42.53
C GLU A 215 28.81 -11.78 -41.60
N MET A 216 28.50 -11.01 -40.56
CA MET A 216 27.29 -11.23 -39.78
C MET A 216 26.07 -10.98 -40.68
N GLN A 217 25.55 -12.02 -41.31
CA GLN A 217 24.18 -12.02 -41.82
C GLN A 217 23.23 -11.96 -40.63
N LEU A 218 22.50 -10.85 -40.53
CA LEU A 218 21.32 -10.69 -39.70
C LEU A 218 20.28 -11.75 -40.12
N VAL A 219 20.21 -12.85 -39.38
CA VAL A 219 19.12 -13.82 -39.52
C VAL A 219 17.88 -13.23 -38.86
N ALA A 220 16.88 -12.98 -39.69
CA ALA A 220 15.55 -12.51 -39.32
C ALA A 220 14.92 -13.45 -38.28
N ALA A 221 14.24 -12.84 -37.30
CA ALA A 221 13.40 -13.56 -36.36
C ALA A 221 12.34 -14.38 -37.09
N GLU A 222 12.47 -15.70 -37.01
CA GLU A 222 11.42 -16.63 -37.40
C GLU A 222 10.24 -16.45 -36.44
N THR A 223 9.13 -15.98 -36.98
CA THR A 223 7.87 -15.78 -36.27
C THR A 223 7.26 -17.14 -36.01
N VAL A 224 7.25 -17.55 -34.74
CA VAL A 224 6.50 -18.74 -34.31
C VAL A 224 5.01 -18.41 -34.35
N ASP A 225 4.31 -19.02 -35.30
CA ASP A 225 2.84 -19.01 -35.39
C ASP A 225 2.23 -19.58 -34.09
N MET A 226 1.50 -18.75 -33.35
CA MET A 226 0.73 -19.20 -32.19
C MET A 226 -0.62 -19.76 -32.66
N PRO A 227 -1.05 -20.96 -32.22
CA PRO A 227 -2.37 -21.48 -32.55
C PRO A 227 -3.48 -20.66 -31.89
N GLU A 228 -4.48 -20.26 -32.69
CA GLU A 228 -5.66 -19.50 -32.27
C GLU A 228 -6.42 -20.16 -31.10
N LEU A 229 -6.65 -19.39 -30.04
CA LEU A 229 -7.54 -19.78 -28.94
C LEU A 229 -9.00 -19.78 -29.40
N LYS A 230 -9.57 -20.98 -29.49
CA LYS A 230 -10.97 -21.27 -29.80
C LYS A 230 -11.90 -20.56 -28.81
N LYS A 231 -12.74 -19.63 -29.30
CA LYS A 231 -13.79 -18.96 -28.52
C LYS A 231 -14.75 -19.99 -27.90
N VAL A 232 -14.78 -20.06 -26.57
CA VAL A 232 -15.76 -20.85 -25.82
C VAL A 232 -17.14 -20.22 -25.99
N LYS A 233 -18.07 -20.96 -26.61
CA LYS A 233 -19.48 -20.58 -26.74
C LYS A 233 -20.12 -20.50 -25.35
N ARG A 234 -20.62 -19.31 -24.99
CA ARG A 234 -21.49 -19.06 -23.84
C ARG A 234 -22.85 -19.71 -24.13
N GLY A 235 -23.03 -20.93 -23.64
CA GLY A 235 -24.30 -21.67 -23.71
C GLY A 235 -25.28 -21.17 -22.65
N GLU A 236 -26.49 -20.92 -23.09
CA GLU A 236 -27.69 -20.54 -22.34
C GLU A 236 -27.95 -21.48 -21.16
N GLN A 237 -28.26 -20.92 -19.98
CA GLN A 237 -29.16 -21.58 -19.04
C GLN A 237 -30.33 -20.65 -18.71
N LYS A 238 -31.48 -21.07 -19.26
CA LYS A 238 -32.83 -20.62 -19.00
C LYS A 238 -33.14 -20.64 -17.49
N ASN A 239 -33.60 -19.48 -17.02
CA ASN A 239 -34.92 -19.27 -16.42
C ASN A 239 -35.63 -20.53 -15.86
N ILE A 240 -35.64 -20.67 -14.53
CA ILE A 240 -36.73 -21.36 -13.81
C ILE A 240 -37.09 -20.47 -12.61
N SER A 241 -38.15 -19.69 -12.78
CA SER A 241 -38.96 -19.20 -11.67
C SER A 241 -40.29 -19.95 -11.65
N SER A 242 -40.78 -20.16 -10.43
CA SER A 242 -42.18 -20.44 -10.07
C SER A 242 -42.65 -21.90 -9.96
N GLN A 243 -43.55 -22.09 -8.99
CA GLN A 243 -44.29 -23.29 -8.51
C GLN A 243 -43.57 -24.10 -7.42
N LYS A 244 -44.04 -24.25 -6.17
CA LYS A 244 -45.38 -24.33 -5.55
C LYS A 244 -45.25 -23.94 -4.06
N THR A 245 -45.99 -22.99 -3.49
CA THR A 245 -47.25 -23.19 -2.71
C THR A 245 -47.45 -24.58 -2.08
N SER A 246 -47.27 -24.67 -0.75
CA SER A 246 -48.32 -25.06 0.22
C SER A 246 -47.80 -24.94 1.65
#